data_AF-A0AA35JRE8-F1
#
_entry.id   AF-A0AA35JRE8-F1
#
_cell.length_a   1.000
_cell.length_b   1.000
_cell.length_c   1.000
_cell.angle_alpha   90.00
_cell.angle_beta   90.00
_cell.angle_gamma   90.00
#
_symmetry.space_group_name_H-M   'P 1'
#
loop_
_entity.id
_entity.type
_entity.pdbx_description
1 polymer ?
#
loop_
_entity_poly.entity_id
_entity_poly.type
_entity_poly.pdbx_seq_one_letter_code
_entity_poly.pdbx_strand_id
1 'polypeptide(L)'
;MESQEISLNRYRMQRTATLAQEVLERARTRKLNWPLPATFERRAFQSGASWKATATATYHEGEDEDACLAAAFASVAEHMGRISAECENYYCCVPPFQFKEYEVAHIFRYHSRESSANLLKAIENEESKNVPIVEEPGCPDTDTAALIPAENAEHKIKDIYIEVSPGTYTVSASSYDNTVKQTHLVDVRSGESVNLTFDL
;
A
#
# COMPACT_ATOMS: atom_id res chain seq x y z
N MET A 1 -6.92 53.02 -7.74
CA MET A 1 -7.43 51.64 -7.56
C MET A 1 -6.69 50.88 -6.45
N GLU A 2 -5.37 51.09 -6.28
CA GLU A 2 -4.54 50.47 -5.20
C GLU A 2 -5.02 50.69 -3.76
N SER A 3 -5.59 51.86 -3.42
CA SER A 3 -5.98 52.15 -2.03
C SER A 3 -7.10 51.25 -1.50
N GLN A 4 -7.92 50.68 -2.38
CA GLN A 4 -9.01 49.77 -2.02
C GLN A 4 -8.52 48.32 -1.86
N GLU A 5 -7.45 47.97 -2.56
CA GLU A 5 -6.82 46.65 -2.44
C GLU A 5 -6.01 46.53 -1.15
N ILE A 6 -5.31 47.61 -0.76
CA ILE A 6 -4.57 47.70 0.50
C ILE A 6 -5.53 47.63 1.70
N SER A 7 -6.70 48.26 1.62
CA SER A 7 -7.71 48.22 2.69
C SER A 7 -8.35 46.83 2.82
N LEU A 8 -8.62 46.16 1.70
CA LEU A 8 -9.11 44.77 1.68
C LEU A 8 -8.08 43.78 2.24
N ASN A 9 -6.80 43.96 1.91
CA ASN A 9 -5.74 43.09 2.44
C ASN A 9 -5.59 43.26 3.96
N ARG A 10 -5.59 44.51 4.46
CA ARG A 10 -5.59 44.80 5.90
C ARG A 10 -6.78 44.15 6.62
N TYR A 11 -7.98 44.25 6.04
CA TYR A 11 -9.18 43.62 6.61
C TYR A 11 -9.08 42.09 6.66
N ARG A 12 -8.56 41.46 5.60
CA ARG A 12 -8.35 40.00 5.55
C ARG A 12 -7.33 39.54 6.60
N MET A 13 -6.20 40.23 6.71
CA MET A 13 -5.16 39.91 7.72
C MET A 13 -5.67 40.08 9.15
N GLN A 14 -6.47 41.11 9.42
CA GLN A 14 -7.04 41.32 10.74
C GLN A 14 -8.04 40.20 11.09
N ARG A 15 -8.86 39.77 10.12
CA ARG A 15 -9.82 38.68 10.32
C ARG A 15 -9.13 37.33 10.57
N THR A 16 -8.03 37.02 9.88
CA THR A 16 -7.27 35.78 10.13
C THR A 16 -6.58 35.82 11.49
N ALA A 17 -6.04 36.97 11.89
CA ALA A 17 -5.44 37.15 13.22
C ALA A 17 -6.47 36.92 14.33
N THR A 18 -7.69 37.46 14.21
CA THR A 18 -8.77 37.24 15.18
C THR A 18 -9.14 35.76 15.28
N LEU A 19 -9.30 35.07 14.14
CA LEU A 19 -9.61 33.64 14.12
C LEU A 19 -8.49 32.79 14.76
N ALA A 20 -7.23 33.14 14.50
CA ALA A 20 -6.09 32.47 15.12
C ALA A 20 -6.10 32.64 16.65
N GLN A 21 -6.41 33.85 17.13
CA GLN A 21 -6.57 34.14 18.56
C GLN A 21 -7.69 33.31 19.19
N GLU A 22 -8.84 33.19 18.53
CA GLU A 22 -9.96 32.37 19.01
C GLU A 22 -9.62 30.89 19.08
N VAL A 23 -8.85 30.38 18.11
CA VAL A 23 -8.35 29.00 18.13
C VAL A 23 -7.39 28.78 19.29
N LEU A 24 -6.47 29.73 19.54
CA LEU A 24 -5.54 29.69 20.66
C LEU A 24 -6.28 29.65 21.99
N GLU A 25 -7.25 30.53 22.22
CA GLU A 25 -8.03 30.56 23.46
C GLU A 25 -8.89 29.29 23.62
N ARG A 26 -9.45 28.76 22.52
CA ARG A 26 -10.16 27.47 22.53
C ARG A 26 -9.23 26.29 22.84
N ALA A 27 -7.97 26.32 22.38
CA ALA A 27 -6.98 25.31 22.72
C ALA A 27 -6.53 25.43 24.18
N ARG A 28 -6.32 26.66 24.67
CA ARG A 28 -5.90 26.94 26.06
C ARG A 28 -6.94 26.49 27.09
N THR A 29 -8.23 26.64 26.77
CA THR A 29 -9.34 26.19 27.63
C THR A 29 -9.53 24.67 27.61
N ARG A 30 -9.03 23.97 26.58
CA ARG A 30 -8.93 22.50 26.55
C ARG A 30 -7.70 22.07 27.35
N LYS A 31 -7.72 22.32 28.65
CA LYS A 31 -6.75 21.73 29.57
C LYS A 31 -7.03 20.22 29.64
N LEU A 32 -6.40 19.46 28.76
CA LEU A 32 -6.40 18.00 28.82
C LEU A 32 -5.54 17.59 30.02
N ASN A 33 -6.20 17.23 31.12
CA ASN A 33 -5.52 16.55 32.21
C ASN A 33 -5.37 15.10 31.79
N TRP A 34 -4.25 14.77 31.15
CA TRP A 34 -3.90 13.38 30.90
C TRP A 34 -3.71 12.71 32.25
N PRO A 35 -4.55 11.75 32.65
CA PRO A 35 -4.29 11.01 33.87
C PRO A 35 -2.97 10.27 33.66
N LEU A 36 -1.91 10.73 34.32
CA LEU A 36 -0.71 9.95 34.48
C LEU A 36 -1.14 8.64 35.16
N PRO A 37 -0.86 7.47 34.56
CA PRO A 37 -1.23 6.20 35.17
C PRO A 37 -0.62 6.14 36.57
N ALA A 38 -1.47 6.04 37.60
CA ALA A 38 -1.05 6.00 39.01
C ALA A 38 -0.17 4.78 39.35
N THR A 39 0.01 3.87 38.41
CA THR A 39 0.83 2.67 38.51
C THR A 39 1.60 2.48 37.22
N PHE A 40 2.58 3.35 36.95
CA PHE A 40 3.70 2.97 36.10
C PHE A 40 4.59 2.01 36.90
N GLU A 41 4.08 0.80 37.17
CA GLU A 41 4.98 -0.33 37.39
C GLU A 41 5.66 -0.57 36.05
N ARG A 42 6.80 0.10 35.88
CA ARG A 42 7.76 -0.13 34.81
C ARG A 42 8.06 -1.63 34.86
N ARG A 43 7.34 -2.42 34.08
CA ARG A 43 7.70 -3.80 33.79
C ARG A 43 9.01 -3.67 33.03
N ALA A 44 10.10 -3.67 33.78
CA ALA A 44 11.45 -3.69 33.25
C ALA A 44 11.50 -4.88 32.31
N PHE A 45 11.47 -4.59 31.01
CA PHE A 45 11.91 -5.54 30.02
C PHE A 45 13.32 -5.92 30.45
N GLN A 46 13.58 -7.22 30.58
CA GLN A 46 14.81 -7.77 31.13
C GLN A 46 15.99 -7.50 30.18
N SER A 47 16.42 -6.24 30.04
CA SER A 47 17.79 -5.92 29.65
C SER A 47 18.57 -5.76 30.95
N GLY A 48 19.62 -6.55 31.11
CA GLY A 48 20.34 -6.78 32.36
C GLY A 48 21.12 -5.58 32.91
N ALA A 49 20.45 -4.47 33.24
CA ALA A 49 21.00 -3.37 34.00
C ALA A 49 20.32 -3.32 35.38
N SER A 50 21.02 -3.86 36.38
CA SER A 50 20.67 -3.79 37.80
C SER A 50 20.66 -2.33 38.28
N TRP A 51 19.52 -1.67 38.20
CA TRP A 51 19.29 -0.37 38.84
C TRP A 51 19.18 -0.58 40.36
N LYS A 52 20.32 -0.57 41.06
CA LYS A 52 20.33 -0.57 42.53
C LYS A 52 19.84 0.80 42.99
N ALA A 53 18.59 0.86 43.43
CA ALA A 53 17.99 2.03 44.04
C ALA A 53 18.72 2.37 45.35
N THR A 54 19.58 3.39 45.34
CA THR A 54 19.96 4.14 46.54
C THR A 54 19.33 5.52 46.46
N ALA A 55 18.46 5.76 47.44
CA ALA A 55 17.72 6.99 47.63
C ALA A 55 18.65 8.19 47.83
N THR A 56 18.92 8.92 46.76
CA THR A 56 19.27 10.33 46.78
C THR A 56 18.69 10.93 45.50
N ALA A 57 17.54 11.57 45.65
CA ALA A 57 16.82 12.23 44.58
C ALA A 57 17.61 13.46 44.11
N THR A 58 18.36 13.31 43.03
CA THR A 58 18.79 14.41 42.17
C THR A 58 17.92 14.37 40.93
N TYR A 59 16.98 15.31 40.86
CA TYR A 59 16.14 15.58 39.68
C TYR A 59 17.03 15.70 38.44
N HIS A 60 16.99 14.71 37.54
CA HIS A 60 17.40 14.83 36.16
C HIS A 60 16.11 14.85 35.33
N GLU A 61 15.56 16.05 35.18
CA GLU A 61 14.38 16.30 34.34
C GLU A 61 14.75 16.21 32.86
N GLY A 62 13.96 15.47 32.07
CA GLY A 62 13.75 15.76 30.65
C GLY A 62 14.36 14.78 29.63
N GLU A 63 15.59 14.29 29.84
CA GLU A 63 16.29 13.56 28.76
C GLU A 63 16.03 12.04 28.76
N ASP A 64 15.80 11.44 29.93
CA ASP A 64 15.70 9.98 30.09
C ASP A 64 14.30 9.44 29.72
N GLU A 65 13.25 10.23 29.90
CA GLU A 65 11.88 9.85 29.51
C GLU A 65 11.68 9.92 27.98
N ASP A 66 12.21 10.96 27.34
CA ASP A 66 12.18 11.11 25.88
C ASP A 66 13.04 10.03 25.20
N ALA A 67 14.21 9.70 25.78
CA ALA A 67 15.02 8.58 25.32
C ALA A 67 14.31 7.22 25.49
N CYS A 68 13.59 7.03 26.61
CA CYS A 68 12.79 5.82 26.85
C CYS A 68 11.62 5.70 25.86
N LEU A 69 10.95 6.81 25.54
CA LEU A 69 9.87 6.85 24.57
C LEU A 69 10.37 6.60 23.14
N ALA A 70 11.50 7.22 22.77
CA ALA A 70 12.15 6.98 21.49
C ALA A 70 12.57 5.50 21.34
N ALA A 71 13.11 4.90 22.41
CA ALA A 71 13.43 3.46 22.42
C ALA A 71 12.18 2.57 22.31
N ALA A 72 11.07 2.95 22.95
CA ALA A 72 9.80 2.23 22.82
C ALA A 72 9.26 2.27 21.38
N PHE A 73 9.27 3.45 20.74
CA PHE A 73 8.87 3.57 19.33
C PHE A 73 9.83 2.82 18.40
N ALA A 74 11.13 2.86 18.66
CA ALA A 74 12.11 2.07 17.91
C ALA A 74 11.84 0.57 18.04
N SER A 75 11.50 0.08 19.23
CA SER A 75 11.14 -1.33 19.45
C SER A 75 9.87 -1.73 18.71
N VAL A 76 8.84 -0.87 18.72
CA VAL A 76 7.61 -1.12 17.92
C VAL A 76 7.94 -1.13 16.43
N ALA A 77 8.72 -0.17 15.94
CA ALA A 77 9.11 -0.11 14.53
C ALA A 77 9.91 -1.36 14.11
N GLU A 78 10.85 -1.81 14.95
CA GLU A 78 11.62 -3.03 14.74
C GLU A 78 10.70 -4.27 14.70
N HIS A 79 9.75 -4.36 15.63
CA HIS A 79 8.80 -5.47 15.67
C HIS A 79 7.90 -5.50 14.43
N MET A 80 7.40 -4.32 14.01
CA MET A 80 6.63 -4.20 12.76
C MET A 80 7.47 -4.61 11.54
N GLY A 81 8.75 -4.22 11.50
CA GLY A 81 9.68 -4.66 10.46
C GLY A 81 9.87 -6.18 10.43
N ARG A 82 10.02 -6.81 11.60
CA ARG A 82 10.11 -8.28 11.72
C ARG A 82 8.83 -8.97 11.25
N ILE A 83 7.66 -8.47 11.65
CA ILE A 83 6.37 -9.00 11.20
C ILE A 83 6.25 -8.88 9.67
N SER A 84 6.60 -7.72 9.10
CA SER A 84 6.56 -7.54 7.65
C SER A 84 7.47 -8.52 6.91
N ALA A 85 8.71 -8.74 7.38
CA ALA A 85 9.62 -9.70 6.77
C ALA A 85 9.09 -11.15 6.85
N GLU A 86 8.45 -11.52 7.97
CA GLU A 86 7.84 -12.84 8.12
C GLU A 86 6.63 -13.01 7.18
N CYS A 87 5.81 -11.98 7.04
CA CYS A 87 4.73 -11.96 6.04
C CYS A 87 5.30 -12.13 4.63
N GLU A 88 6.37 -11.42 4.28
CA GLU A 88 7.00 -11.53 2.96
C GLU A 88 7.48 -12.96 2.68
N ASN A 89 8.18 -13.59 3.63
CA ASN A 89 8.60 -14.99 3.51
C ASN A 89 7.42 -15.93 3.32
N TYR A 90 6.36 -15.77 4.11
CA TYR A 90 5.14 -16.57 3.98
C TYR A 90 4.52 -16.41 2.58
N TYR A 91 4.32 -15.18 2.11
CA TYR A 91 3.68 -14.92 0.83
C TYR A 91 4.56 -15.25 -0.38
N CYS A 92 5.89 -15.32 -0.22
CA CYS A 92 6.80 -15.81 -1.26
C CYS A 92 6.78 -17.35 -1.38
N CYS A 93 6.46 -18.06 -0.30
CA CYS A 93 6.46 -19.53 -0.28
C CYS A 93 5.06 -20.15 -0.45
N VAL A 94 3.99 -19.40 -0.20
CA VAL A 94 2.61 -19.86 -0.38
C VAL A 94 2.12 -19.55 -1.80
N PRO A 95 1.52 -20.50 -2.51
CA PRO A 95 1.00 -20.24 -3.84
C PRO A 95 -0.14 -19.19 -3.84
N PRO A 96 -0.22 -18.31 -4.85
CA PRO A 96 -1.17 -17.20 -4.92
C PRO A 96 -2.64 -17.58 -4.76
N PHE A 97 -2.99 -18.76 -5.25
CA PHE A 97 -4.35 -19.26 -5.33
C PHE A 97 -4.96 -19.62 -3.97
N GLN A 98 -4.18 -19.53 -2.89
CA GLN A 98 -4.67 -19.71 -1.52
C GLN A 98 -4.95 -18.39 -0.81
N PHE A 99 -4.67 -17.25 -1.45
CA PHE A 99 -4.84 -15.95 -0.82
C PHE A 99 -6.28 -15.46 -0.89
N LYS A 100 -6.76 -14.93 0.23
CA LYS A 100 -8.02 -14.21 0.31
C LYS A 100 -7.82 -12.75 -0.09
N GLU A 101 -8.91 -12.07 -0.45
CA GLU A 101 -8.88 -10.66 -0.89
C GLU A 101 -8.15 -9.72 0.09
N TYR A 102 -8.32 -9.93 1.39
CA TYR A 102 -7.65 -9.12 2.41
C TYR A 102 -6.13 -9.37 2.48
N GLU A 103 -5.66 -10.55 2.10
CA GLU A 103 -4.23 -10.90 2.05
C GLU A 103 -3.59 -10.28 0.82
N VAL A 104 -4.30 -10.28 -0.31
CA VAL A 104 -3.90 -9.55 -1.53
C VAL A 104 -3.76 -8.05 -1.22
N ALA A 105 -4.75 -7.45 -0.57
CA ALA A 105 -4.69 -6.04 -0.17
C ALA A 105 -3.53 -5.74 0.80
N HIS A 106 -3.22 -6.66 1.72
CA HIS A 106 -2.06 -6.55 2.60
C HIS A 106 -0.75 -6.54 1.80
N ILE A 107 -0.58 -7.47 0.85
CA ILE A 107 0.64 -7.58 0.04
C ILE A 107 0.89 -6.29 -0.75
N PHE A 108 -0.11 -5.78 -1.44
CA PHE A 108 0.02 -4.54 -2.22
C PHE A 108 0.29 -3.30 -1.36
N ARG A 109 -0.12 -3.30 -0.09
CA ARG A 109 -0.02 -2.13 0.78
C ARG A 109 1.27 -2.06 1.59
N TYR A 110 1.83 -3.22 1.96
CA TYR A 110 2.93 -3.29 2.92
C TYR A 110 4.21 -3.92 2.37
N HIS A 111 4.15 -4.66 1.26
CA HIS A 111 5.31 -5.31 0.65
C HIS A 111 5.76 -4.65 -0.65
N SER A 112 6.97 -4.99 -1.08
CA SER A 112 7.63 -4.34 -2.20
C SER A 112 6.98 -4.69 -3.55
N ARG A 113 7.36 -3.93 -4.59
CA ARG A 113 6.93 -4.17 -5.97
C ARG A 113 7.25 -5.60 -6.42
N GLU A 114 8.33 -6.19 -5.93
CA GLU A 114 8.77 -7.55 -6.28
C GLU A 114 7.79 -8.60 -5.76
N SER A 115 7.35 -8.48 -4.50
CA SER A 115 6.37 -9.39 -3.89
C SER A 115 5.01 -9.27 -4.58
N SER A 116 4.60 -8.05 -4.96
CA SER A 116 3.37 -7.83 -5.75
C SER A 116 3.48 -8.36 -7.20
N ALA A 117 4.66 -8.29 -7.82
CA ALA A 117 4.88 -8.80 -9.17
C ALA A 117 4.89 -10.33 -9.21
N ASN A 118 5.43 -10.97 -8.17
CA ASN A 118 5.40 -12.43 -8.03
C ASN A 118 3.97 -12.95 -7.89
N LEU A 119 3.10 -12.21 -7.17
CA LEU A 119 1.68 -12.51 -7.09
C LEU A 119 1.02 -12.47 -8.48
N LEU A 120 1.26 -11.40 -9.24
CA LEU A 120 0.68 -11.23 -10.59
C LEU A 120 1.15 -12.31 -11.56
N LYS A 121 2.47 -12.59 -11.63
CA LYS A 121 3.02 -13.65 -12.48
C LYS A 121 2.41 -15.01 -12.21
N ALA A 122 2.16 -15.31 -10.94
CA ALA A 122 1.66 -16.61 -10.57
C ALA A 122 0.12 -16.74 -10.75
N ILE A 123 -0.61 -15.62 -10.85
CA ILE A 123 -2.00 -15.59 -11.36
C ILE A 123 -2.01 -15.83 -12.89
N GLU A 124 -1.15 -15.14 -13.65
CA GLU A 124 -1.03 -15.29 -15.12
C GLU A 124 -0.68 -16.74 -15.54
N ASN A 125 0.18 -17.41 -14.76
CA ASN A 125 0.57 -18.80 -15.00
C ASN A 125 -0.57 -19.81 -14.79
N GLU A 126 -1.53 -19.53 -13.90
CA GLU A 126 -2.68 -20.42 -13.64
C GLU A 126 -3.82 -20.20 -14.66
N GLU A 127 -4.07 -18.97 -15.11
CA GLU A 127 -4.98 -18.71 -16.24
C GLU A 127 -4.51 -19.42 -17.52
N SER A 128 -3.20 -19.61 -17.66
CA SER A 128 -2.59 -20.35 -18.76
C SER A 128 -2.76 -21.88 -18.62
N LYS A 129 -3.02 -22.41 -17.42
CA LYS A 129 -3.30 -23.84 -17.17
C LYS A 129 -4.80 -24.17 -17.22
N ASN A 130 -5.68 -23.22 -16.93
CA ASN A 130 -7.12 -23.46 -16.84
C ASN A 130 -7.86 -23.34 -18.19
N VAL A 131 -7.16 -23.55 -19.31
CA VAL A 131 -7.79 -23.70 -20.63
C VAL A 131 -8.65 -24.96 -20.61
N PRO A 132 -9.94 -24.92 -21.01
CA PRO A 132 -10.74 -26.13 -21.11
C PRO A 132 -10.05 -27.09 -22.07
N ILE A 133 -9.66 -28.26 -21.56
CA ILE A 133 -9.33 -29.41 -22.40
C ILE A 133 -10.64 -29.76 -23.11
N VAL A 134 -10.82 -29.26 -24.33
CA VAL A 134 -11.78 -29.84 -25.27
C VAL A 134 -11.20 -31.22 -25.61
N GLU A 135 -11.76 -32.25 -24.99
CA GLU A 135 -11.56 -33.63 -25.41
C GLU A 135 -12.13 -33.79 -26.83
N GLU A 136 -11.26 -33.77 -27.83
CA GLU A 136 -11.58 -34.25 -29.17
C GLU A 136 -11.18 -35.73 -29.27
N PRO A 137 -12.06 -36.64 -29.76
CA PRO A 137 -11.84 -38.08 -29.67
C PRO A 137 -10.85 -38.61 -30.73
N GLY A 138 -9.72 -39.15 -30.24
CA GLY A 138 -9.11 -40.41 -30.69
C GLY A 138 -8.65 -40.58 -32.14
N CYS A 139 -7.33 -40.70 -32.35
CA CYS A 139 -6.66 -41.97 -32.69
C CYS A 139 -5.11 -41.80 -32.85
N PRO A 140 -4.32 -42.90 -32.75
CA PRO A 140 -3.00 -42.89 -32.11
C PRO A 140 -1.79 -43.06 -33.07
N ASP A 141 -0.61 -43.02 -32.45
CA ASP A 141 0.71 -43.55 -32.88
C ASP A 141 1.73 -42.54 -33.42
N THR A 142 2.70 -42.16 -32.58
CA THR A 142 4.14 -42.40 -32.83
C THR A 142 5.02 -41.97 -31.64
N ASP A 143 5.99 -42.82 -31.37
CA ASP A 143 6.91 -42.84 -30.23
C ASP A 143 7.99 -41.74 -30.19
N THR A 144 8.34 -41.36 -28.96
CA THR A 144 9.70 -41.01 -28.47
C THR A 144 10.45 -39.83 -29.10
N ALA A 145 10.63 -38.75 -28.32
CA ALA A 145 11.95 -38.18 -27.99
C ALA A 145 11.80 -36.95 -27.09
N ALA A 146 12.55 -36.94 -25.99
CA ALA A 146 12.74 -35.77 -25.13
C ALA A 146 13.45 -34.65 -25.90
N LEU A 147 12.89 -33.43 -25.89
CA LEU A 147 13.62 -32.18 -26.11
C LEU A 147 13.01 -31.05 -25.25
N ILE A 148 13.92 -30.26 -24.70
CA ILE A 148 13.80 -29.11 -23.78
C ILE A 148 13.05 -27.92 -24.44
N PRO A 149 12.50 -26.97 -23.65
CA PRO A 149 11.38 -26.11 -24.02
C PRO A 149 11.68 -25.15 -25.17
N ALA A 150 10.86 -25.19 -26.22
CA ALA A 150 10.82 -24.15 -27.21
C ALA A 150 10.09 -22.93 -26.62
N GLU A 151 10.90 -22.03 -26.09
CA GLU A 151 10.73 -20.58 -26.05
C GLU A 151 10.14 -20.02 -27.37
N ASN A 152 8.85 -20.23 -27.59
CA ASN A 152 8.05 -19.41 -28.47
C ASN A 152 7.04 -18.69 -27.60
N ALA A 153 7.50 -17.63 -26.93
CA ALA A 153 6.63 -16.54 -26.53
C ALA A 153 6.15 -15.85 -27.82
N GLU A 154 5.28 -16.53 -28.56
CA GLU A 154 4.32 -15.82 -29.37
C GLU A 154 3.60 -14.90 -28.39
N HIS A 155 3.87 -13.60 -28.48
CA HIS A 155 3.08 -12.58 -27.79
C HIS A 155 1.65 -12.71 -28.32
N LYS A 156 0.91 -13.65 -27.74
CA LYS A 156 -0.45 -14.00 -28.13
C LYS A 156 -1.28 -12.80 -27.72
N ILE A 157 -1.53 -11.91 -28.68
CA ILE A 157 -2.41 -10.76 -28.52
C ILE A 157 -3.76 -11.34 -28.08
N LYS A 158 -4.13 -11.12 -26.82
CA LYS A 158 -5.42 -11.52 -26.26
C LYS A 158 -6.29 -10.28 -26.18
N ASP A 159 -7.39 -10.27 -26.93
CA ASP A 159 -8.41 -9.25 -26.80
C ASP A 159 -9.13 -9.41 -25.45
N ILE A 160 -9.35 -8.29 -24.75
CA ILE A 160 -10.02 -8.25 -23.45
C ILE A 160 -11.40 -7.59 -23.63
N TYR A 161 -12.44 -8.21 -23.08
CA TYR A 161 -13.79 -7.67 -23.06
C TYR A 161 -14.14 -7.20 -21.64
N ILE A 162 -14.61 -5.97 -21.51
CA ILE A 162 -14.97 -5.36 -20.23
C ILE A 162 -16.37 -4.78 -20.35
N GLU A 163 -17.30 -5.25 -19.51
CA GLU A 163 -18.64 -4.68 -19.40
C GLU A 163 -18.67 -3.57 -18.34
N VAL A 164 -19.24 -2.43 -18.71
CA VAL A 164 -19.31 -1.24 -17.85
C VAL A 164 -20.70 -0.63 -17.89
N SER A 165 -21.06 0.12 -16.84
CA SER A 165 -22.28 0.93 -16.87
C SER A 165 -22.14 2.08 -17.89
N PRO A 166 -23.23 2.65 -18.42
CA PRO A 166 -23.12 3.81 -19.31
C PRO A 166 -22.41 4.99 -18.63
N GLY A 167 -21.47 5.62 -19.32
CA GLY A 167 -20.67 6.72 -18.77
C GLY A 167 -19.38 6.98 -19.55
N THR A 168 -18.62 7.97 -19.10
CA THR A 168 -17.32 8.34 -19.69
C THR A 168 -16.18 7.70 -18.91
N TYR A 169 -15.32 6.97 -19.60
CA TYR A 169 -14.23 6.17 -19.04
C TYR A 169 -12.88 6.58 -19.62
N THR A 170 -11.84 6.49 -18.80
CA THR A 170 -10.45 6.65 -19.22
C THR A 170 -9.80 5.27 -19.22
N VAL A 171 -9.38 4.80 -20.39
CA VAL A 171 -8.76 3.48 -20.57
C VAL A 171 -7.29 3.68 -20.89
N SER A 172 -6.41 3.19 -20.01
CA SER A 172 -4.96 3.30 -20.17
C SER A 172 -4.32 1.92 -20.29
N ALA A 173 -3.44 1.75 -21.27
CA ALA A 173 -2.64 0.55 -21.44
C ALA A 173 -1.14 0.91 -21.52
N SER A 174 -0.29 0.04 -20.98
CA SER A 174 1.16 0.26 -20.91
C SER A 174 1.92 -1.03 -21.18
N SER A 175 3.06 -0.94 -21.87
CA SER A 175 3.99 -2.06 -22.07
C SER A 175 4.59 -2.53 -20.73
N TYR A 176 5.09 -3.77 -20.67
CA TYR A 176 5.64 -4.38 -19.45
C TYR A 176 6.84 -3.60 -18.88
N ASP A 177 7.69 -3.08 -19.76
CA ASP A 177 8.83 -2.21 -19.41
C ASP A 177 8.41 -0.75 -19.15
N ASN A 178 7.11 -0.44 -19.28
CA ASN A 178 6.51 0.86 -19.05
C ASN A 178 7.04 1.96 -19.99
N THR A 179 7.66 1.58 -21.11
CA THR A 179 8.25 2.50 -22.09
C THR A 179 7.21 3.09 -23.04
N VAL A 180 6.16 2.32 -23.35
CA VAL A 180 5.03 2.75 -24.18
C VAL A 180 3.78 2.83 -23.32
N LYS A 181 3.08 3.97 -23.37
CA LYS A 181 1.81 4.19 -22.68
C LYS A 181 0.82 4.87 -23.61
N GLN A 182 -0.39 4.35 -23.66
CA GLN A 182 -1.47 4.92 -24.45
C GLN A 182 -2.72 5.03 -23.59
N THR A 183 -3.45 6.13 -23.75
CA THR A 183 -4.66 6.43 -22.95
C THR A 183 -5.74 6.98 -23.86
N HIS A 184 -6.94 6.39 -23.76
CA HIS A 184 -8.11 6.78 -24.53
C HIS A 184 -9.24 7.21 -23.59
N LEU A 185 -9.93 8.28 -23.94
CA LEU A 185 -11.16 8.72 -23.28
C LEU A 185 -12.34 8.25 -24.12
N VAL A 186 -13.22 7.46 -23.54
CA VAL A 186 -14.34 6.82 -24.25
C VAL A 186 -15.64 7.12 -23.54
N ASP A 187 -16.64 7.58 -24.29
CA ASP A 187 -18.02 7.69 -23.82
C ASP A 187 -18.78 6.43 -24.26
N VAL A 188 -19.32 5.66 -23.30
CA VAL A 188 -20.02 4.39 -23.56
C VAL A 188 -21.50 4.56 -23.26
N ARG A 189 -22.36 4.39 -24.26
CA ARG A 189 -23.82 4.43 -24.09
C ARG A 189 -24.39 3.05 -23.80
N SER A 190 -25.64 3.01 -23.34
CA SER A 190 -26.33 1.75 -23.04
C SER A 190 -26.45 0.86 -24.29
N GLY A 191 -25.91 -0.36 -24.23
CA GLY A 191 -25.91 -1.33 -25.33
C GLY A 191 -24.86 -1.07 -26.41
N GLU A 192 -23.97 -0.09 -26.21
CA GLU A 192 -22.87 0.21 -27.12
C GLU A 192 -21.61 -0.60 -26.76
N SER A 193 -20.89 -1.06 -27.78
CA SER A 193 -19.59 -1.71 -27.63
C SER A 193 -18.52 -0.88 -28.35
N VAL A 194 -17.45 -0.53 -27.64
CA VAL A 194 -16.32 0.22 -28.20
C VAL A 194 -15.09 -0.69 -28.25
N ASN A 195 -14.53 -0.88 -29.44
CA ASN A 195 -13.28 -1.61 -29.61
C ASN A 195 -12.10 -0.64 -29.57
N LEU A 196 -11.10 -0.93 -28.72
CA LEU A 196 -9.90 -0.13 -28.58
C LEU A 196 -8.69 -0.99 -28.92
N THR A 197 -7.84 -0.48 -29.81
CA THR A 197 -6.55 -1.08 -30.13
C THR A 197 -5.45 -0.25 -29.50
N PHE A 198 -4.50 -0.92 -28.85
CA PHE A 198 -3.34 -0.30 -28.23
C PHE A 198 -2.08 -0.83 -28.89
N ASP A 199 -1.27 0.07 -29.44
CA ASP A 199 0.04 -0.25 -30.02
C ASP A 199 1.07 -0.08 -28.90
N LEU A 200 1.35 -1.16 -28.17
CA LEU A 200 2.23 -1.18 -26.99
C LEU A 200 3.61 -1.78 -27.28
#